data_AF-A0A1R0WRW9-F1
#
_entry.id   AF-A0A1R0WRW9-F1
#
_cell.length_a   1.000
_cell.length_b   1.000
_cell.length_c   1.000
_cell.angle_alpha   90.00
_cell.angle_beta   90.00
_cell.angle_gamma   90.00
#
_symmetry.space_group_name_H-M   'P 1'
#
loop_
_entity.id
_entity.type
_entity.pdbx_description
1 polymer ?
#
loop_
_entity_poly.entity_id
_entity_poly.type
_entity_poly.pdbx_seq_one_letter_code
_entity_poly.pdbx_strand_id
1 'polypeptide(L)'
;MPYCTTCGAEYKQGAKFCGECGTSLDGTAPVTAHRPAVDNHVIQEVVLWKGKPAGISDRLKGIVGLNTTSYTITSQRIMVKTGLIGKNVEEIELLRVRDLSVKQSIMDRMLGIGSLTVFSDDASAPQLLFRKIHDAQTVKDVLRKAVRDEKIANNISYREQI
;
A
#
# COMPACT_ATOMS: atom_id res chain seq x y z
N MET A 1 -59.69 11.45 9.77
CA MET A 1 -58.73 10.72 8.93
C MET A 1 -57.37 10.69 9.62
N PRO A 2 -56.55 9.64 9.47
CA PRO A 2 -55.22 9.58 10.06
C PRO A 2 -54.18 10.36 9.23
N TYR A 3 -53.13 10.83 9.89
CA TYR A 3 -52.05 11.65 9.33
C TYR A 3 -50.69 11.00 9.60
N CYS A 4 -49.75 11.12 8.66
CA CYS A 4 -48.42 10.57 8.78
C CYS A 4 -47.61 11.33 9.84
N THR A 5 -46.98 10.62 10.78
CA THR A 5 -46.16 11.24 11.85
C THR A 5 -44.82 11.79 11.36
N THR A 6 -44.35 11.37 10.18
CA THR A 6 -43.09 11.82 9.60
C THR A 6 -43.26 13.08 8.76
N CYS A 7 -44.31 13.17 7.93
CA CYS A 7 -44.47 14.26 6.96
C CYS A 7 -45.78 15.05 7.09
N GLY A 8 -46.73 14.61 7.93
CA GLY A 8 -48.01 15.29 8.12
C GLY A 8 -49.05 15.06 7.04
N ALA A 9 -48.75 14.30 5.97
CA ALA A 9 -49.70 14.02 4.91
C ALA A 9 -50.87 13.14 5.39
N GLU A 10 -52.07 13.44 4.87
CA GLU A 10 -53.29 12.69 5.14
C GLU A 10 -53.32 11.39 4.34
N TYR A 11 -53.78 10.29 4.95
CA TYR A 11 -53.86 8.99 4.28
C TYR A 11 -55.16 8.25 4.57
N LYS A 12 -55.53 7.32 3.68
CA LYS A 12 -56.71 6.46 3.84
C LYS A 12 -56.46 5.38 4.89
N GLN A 13 -57.44 5.16 5.79
CA GLN A 13 -57.37 4.11 6.80
C GLN A 13 -57.12 2.74 6.14
N GLY A 14 -56.06 2.04 6.58
CA GLY A 14 -55.62 0.76 6.00
C GLY A 14 -54.45 0.85 5.02
N ALA A 15 -53.89 2.04 4.75
CA ALA A 15 -52.67 2.17 3.94
C ALA A 15 -51.43 1.76 4.74
N LYS A 16 -50.65 0.82 4.20
CA LYS A 16 -49.42 0.30 4.84
C LYS A 16 -48.23 1.26 4.79
N PHE A 17 -48.22 2.16 3.80
CA PHE A 17 -47.15 3.15 3.57
C PHE A 17 -47.74 4.51 3.22
N CYS A 18 -47.04 5.58 3.60
CA CYS A 18 -47.39 6.94 3.19
C CYS A 18 -47.04 7.19 1.72
N GLY A 19 -48.00 7.67 0.93
CA GLY A 19 -47.80 7.95 -0.51
C GLY A 19 -46.92 9.16 -0.82
N GLU A 20 -46.69 10.05 0.15
CA GLU A 20 -45.87 11.26 -0.01
C GLU A 20 -44.42 11.03 0.42
N CYS A 21 -44.19 10.44 1.61
CA CYS A 21 -42.84 10.28 2.17
C CYS A 21 -42.33 8.83 2.25
N GLY A 22 -43.17 7.84 1.91
CA GLY A 22 -42.78 6.42 1.89
C GLY A 22 -42.64 5.74 3.26
N THR A 23 -42.90 6.43 4.38
CA THR A 23 -42.79 5.82 5.72
C THR A 23 -43.86 4.74 5.93
N SER A 24 -43.46 3.61 6.52
CA SER A 24 -44.37 2.53 6.93
C SER A 24 -45.24 2.99 8.10
N LEU A 25 -46.56 2.85 7.97
CA LEU A 25 -47.56 3.30 8.94
C LEU A 25 -47.99 2.18 9.91
N ASP A 26 -47.56 0.95 9.66
CA ASP A 26 -47.98 -0.26 10.38
C ASP A 26 -47.09 -0.62 11.58
N GLY A 27 -46.20 0.28 12.04
CA GLY A 27 -45.42 0.13 13.28
C GLY A 27 -44.48 -1.09 13.34
N THR A 28 -44.40 -1.89 12.29
CA THR A 28 -43.61 -3.12 12.21
C THR A 28 -42.61 -2.99 11.07
N ALA A 29 -41.62 -2.13 11.26
CA ALA A 29 -40.51 -2.05 10.31
C ALA A 29 -39.52 -3.19 10.62
N PRO A 30 -39.15 -4.03 9.64
CA PRO A 30 -37.94 -4.81 9.78
C PRO A 30 -36.79 -3.80 9.81
N VAL A 31 -36.05 -3.79 10.92
CA VAL A 31 -34.71 -3.23 10.95
C VAL A 31 -33.90 -3.98 9.91
N THR A 32 -33.88 -3.44 8.69
CA THR A 32 -32.87 -3.78 7.71
C THR A 32 -31.59 -3.32 8.37
N ALA A 33 -30.84 -4.27 8.93
CA ALA A 33 -29.49 -4.06 9.38
C ALA A 33 -28.74 -3.47 8.18
N HIS A 34 -28.62 -2.15 8.20
CA HIS A 34 -27.66 -1.43 7.39
C HIS A 34 -26.32 -1.99 7.87
N ARG A 35 -25.83 -3.02 7.18
CA ARG A 35 -24.41 -3.37 7.22
C ARG A 35 -23.74 -2.04 6.91
N PRO A 36 -22.95 -1.45 7.82
CA PRO A 36 -22.18 -0.28 7.45
C PRO A 36 -21.42 -0.70 6.20
N ALA A 37 -21.63 0.04 5.12
CA ALA A 37 -20.89 -0.16 3.90
C ALA A 37 -19.43 -0.22 4.33
N VAL A 38 -18.76 -1.33 4.01
CA VAL A 38 -17.32 -1.47 4.18
C VAL A 38 -16.74 -0.23 3.55
N ASP A 39 -16.23 0.66 4.39
CA ASP A 39 -15.73 1.95 3.99
C ASP A 39 -14.58 1.64 3.04
N ASN A 40 -14.85 1.74 1.74
CA ASN A 40 -13.88 1.49 0.70
C ASN A 40 -13.00 2.73 0.63
N HIS A 41 -12.37 3.06 1.75
CA HIS A 41 -11.24 3.96 1.80
C HIS A 41 -10.15 3.27 1.00
N VAL A 42 -10.14 3.54 -0.31
CA VAL A 42 -9.01 3.29 -1.19
C VAL A 42 -7.86 4.05 -0.55
N ILE A 43 -7.07 3.37 0.28
CA ILE A 43 -5.85 3.91 0.87
C ILE A 43 -4.98 4.25 -0.34
N GLN A 44 -4.91 5.53 -0.69
CA GLN A 44 -4.08 5.97 -1.80
C GLN A 44 -2.65 5.55 -1.51
N GLU A 45 -2.13 4.65 -2.33
CA GLU A 45 -0.78 4.14 -2.17
C GLU A 45 0.23 5.28 -2.36
N VAL A 46 0.87 5.70 -1.27
CA VAL A 46 1.81 6.83 -1.28
C VAL A 46 3.19 6.32 -1.67
N VAL A 47 3.83 6.96 -2.64
CA VAL A 47 5.23 6.66 -2.95
C VAL A 47 6.13 7.32 -1.92
N LEU A 48 6.85 6.49 -1.15
CA LEU A 48 7.74 6.93 -0.08
C LEU A 48 9.14 7.23 -0.61
N TRP A 49 9.58 6.49 -1.62
CA TRP A 49 10.90 6.69 -2.21
C TRP A 49 10.97 6.15 -3.65
N LYS A 50 11.77 6.83 -4.47
CA LYS A 50 12.15 6.37 -5.82
C LYS A 50 13.65 6.49 -5.98
N GLY A 51 14.26 5.49 -6.61
CA GLY A 51 15.67 5.53 -6.94
C GLY A 51 16.03 4.73 -8.18
N LYS A 52 17.28 4.90 -8.58
CA LYS A 52 17.90 4.19 -9.70
C LYS A 52 19.29 3.75 -9.28
N PRO A 53 19.89 2.74 -9.93
CA PRO A 53 21.26 2.39 -9.67
C PRO A 53 22.18 3.59 -9.93
N ALA A 54 23.05 3.90 -8.97
CA ALA A 54 23.98 5.02 -8.99
C ALA A 54 25.42 4.61 -9.32
N GLY A 55 25.64 3.34 -9.71
CA GLY A 55 26.94 2.85 -10.11
C GLY A 55 27.52 3.62 -11.31
N ILE A 56 28.85 3.68 -11.41
CA ILE A 56 29.56 4.39 -12.49
C ILE A 56 29.08 3.94 -13.88
N SER A 57 28.90 2.62 -14.08
CA SER A 57 28.33 2.04 -15.30
C SER A 57 26.89 2.49 -15.56
N ASP A 58 26.10 2.64 -14.51
CA ASP A 58 24.67 2.98 -14.59
C ASP A 58 24.47 4.48 -14.84
N ARG A 59 25.39 5.32 -14.35
CA ARG A 59 25.45 6.74 -14.71
C ARG A 59 25.75 6.90 -16.20
N LEU A 60 26.71 6.14 -16.73
CA LEU A 60 27.01 6.14 -18.16
C LEU A 60 25.81 5.63 -18.99
N LYS A 61 25.17 4.53 -18.59
CA LYS A 61 23.93 4.05 -19.22
C LYS A 61 22.81 5.08 -19.15
N GLY A 62 22.70 5.83 -18.06
CA GLY A 62 21.75 6.93 -17.92
C GLY A 62 21.96 8.05 -18.94
N ILE A 63 23.21 8.40 -19.23
CA ILE A 63 23.56 9.42 -20.24
C ILE A 63 23.13 8.97 -21.65
N VAL A 64 23.22 7.68 -21.95
CA VAL A 64 22.86 7.09 -23.26
C VAL A 64 21.39 6.61 -23.29
N GLY A 65 20.58 6.90 -22.26
CA GLY A 65 19.16 6.52 -22.22
C GLY A 65 18.91 5.02 -22.00
N LEU A 66 19.93 4.24 -21.67
CA LEU A 66 19.86 2.79 -21.43
C LEU A 66 19.63 2.45 -19.95
N ASN A 67 19.10 3.38 -19.16
CA ASN A 67 18.83 3.09 -17.76
C ASN A 67 17.72 2.06 -17.64
N THR A 68 18.16 0.84 -17.34
CA THR A 68 17.36 -0.38 -17.42
C THR A 68 16.68 -0.68 -16.08
N THR A 69 17.00 0.01 -14.98
CA THR A 69 16.51 -0.38 -13.65
C THR A 69 15.96 0.82 -12.87
N SER A 70 14.77 0.64 -12.29
CA SER A 70 14.16 1.60 -11.37
C SER A 70 13.63 0.89 -10.12
N TYR A 71 13.83 1.54 -8.98
CA TYR A 71 13.41 1.10 -7.67
C TYR A 71 12.35 2.04 -7.14
N THR A 72 11.24 1.50 -6.64
CA THR A 72 10.16 2.28 -6.02
C THR A 72 9.75 1.61 -4.72
N ILE A 73 9.64 2.40 -3.66
CA ILE A 73 9.11 1.98 -2.37
C ILE A 73 7.84 2.79 -2.12
N THR A 74 6.75 2.11 -1.82
CA THR A 74 5.46 2.72 -1.50
C THR A 74 5.06 2.39 -0.06
N SER A 75 3.89 2.86 0.36
CA SER A 75 3.31 2.51 1.66
C SER A 75 2.96 1.03 1.78
N GLN A 76 2.74 0.31 0.67
CA GLN A 76 2.24 -1.07 0.69
C GLN A 76 3.21 -2.09 0.10
N ARG A 77 4.09 -1.68 -0.82
CA ARG A 77 4.94 -2.59 -1.58
C ARG A 77 6.26 -1.98 -2.04
N ILE A 78 7.16 -2.87 -2.42
CA ILE A 78 8.41 -2.55 -3.10
C ILE A 78 8.28 -3.01 -4.54
N MET A 79 8.68 -2.17 -5.49
CA MET A 79 8.72 -2.50 -6.91
C MET A 79 10.13 -2.29 -7.47
N VAL A 80 10.62 -3.30 -8.19
CA VAL A 80 11.86 -3.24 -8.96
C VAL A 80 11.54 -3.53 -10.41
N LYS A 81 11.67 -2.51 -11.25
CA LYS A 81 11.47 -2.65 -12.69
C LYS A 81 12.83 -2.74 -13.36
N THR A 82 13.08 -3.82 -14.09
CA THR A 82 14.29 -4.01 -14.89
C THR A 82 13.94 -4.23 -16.37
N GLY A 83 14.79 -3.78 -17.28
CA GLY A 83 14.61 -3.86 -18.72
C GLY A 83 14.50 -2.48 -19.37
N LEU A 84 14.76 -2.41 -20.69
CA LEU A 84 14.71 -1.17 -21.47
C LEU A 84 13.31 -0.51 -21.45
N ILE A 85 12.27 -1.31 -21.21
CA ILE A 85 10.86 -0.90 -21.08
C ILE A 85 10.24 -1.58 -19.83
N GLY A 86 11.02 -1.80 -18.77
CA GLY A 86 10.51 -2.49 -17.57
C GLY A 86 9.98 -3.91 -17.84
N LYS A 87 10.65 -4.64 -18.75
CA LYS A 87 10.27 -6.00 -19.19
C LYS A 87 10.06 -6.97 -18.03
N ASN A 88 10.79 -6.78 -16.92
CA ASN A 88 10.59 -7.54 -15.70
C ASN A 88 10.22 -6.58 -14.58
N VAL A 89 9.12 -6.85 -13.90
CA VAL A 89 8.67 -6.12 -12.71
C VAL A 89 8.59 -7.13 -11.59
N GLU A 90 9.43 -6.94 -10.58
CA GLU A 90 9.35 -7.68 -9.33
C GLU A 90 8.68 -6.81 -8.28
N GLU A 91 7.73 -7.39 -7.56
CA GLU A 91 6.93 -6.71 -6.56
C GLU A 91 6.86 -7.54 -5.28
N ILE A 92 7.06 -6.90 -4.14
CA ILE A 92 6.98 -7.53 -2.82
C ILE A 92 6.16 -6.64 -1.89
N GLU A 93 5.08 -7.19 -1.33
CA GLU A 93 4.28 -6.53 -0.29
C GLU A 93 5.11 -6.30 0.98
N LEU A 94 4.97 -5.12 1.60
CA LEU A 94 5.71 -4.79 2.83
C LEU A 94 5.35 -5.71 4.00
N LEU A 95 4.13 -6.26 4.00
CA LEU A 95 3.66 -7.23 4.98
C LEU A 95 4.54 -8.51 5.00
N ARG A 96 5.03 -8.90 3.82
CA ARG A 96 5.88 -10.09 3.58
C ARG A 96 7.35 -9.85 3.88
N VAL A 97 7.74 -8.60 4.15
CA VAL A 97 9.14 -8.28 4.46
C VAL A 97 9.48 -8.81 5.85
N ARG A 98 10.47 -9.70 5.88
CA ARG A 98 11.00 -10.32 7.10
C ARG A 98 12.15 -9.50 7.67
N ASP A 99 13.14 -9.20 6.83
CA ASP A 99 14.37 -8.54 7.27
C ASP A 99 15.00 -7.66 6.18
N LEU A 100 15.85 -6.72 6.59
CA LEU A 100 16.52 -5.72 5.77
C LEU A 100 18.02 -5.68 6.09
N SER A 101 18.86 -6.01 5.11
CA SER A 101 20.32 -5.98 5.25
C SER A 101 20.96 -4.98 4.29
N VAL A 102 21.91 -4.19 4.78
CA VAL A 102 22.67 -3.25 3.95
C VAL A 102 24.11 -3.71 3.86
N LYS A 103 24.61 -3.78 2.63
CA LYS A 103 26.01 -4.06 2.32
C LYS A 103 26.65 -2.82 1.70
N GLN A 104 27.70 -2.31 2.33
CA GLN A 104 28.43 -1.14 1.88
C GLN A 104 29.93 -1.36 2.12
N SER A 105 30.73 -1.31 1.05
CA SER A 105 32.20 -1.36 1.19
C SER A 105 32.76 0.00 1.63
N ILE A 106 34.05 0.03 1.99
CA ILE A 106 34.73 1.29 2.35
C ILE A 106 34.64 2.32 1.21
N MET A 107 34.83 1.88 -0.03
CA MET A 107 34.76 2.75 -1.20
C MET A 107 33.32 3.20 -1.49
N ASP A 108 32.35 2.30 -1.35
CA ASP A 108 30.94 2.66 -1.51
C ASP A 108 30.51 3.70 -0.46
N ARG A 109 31.00 3.58 0.79
CA ARG A 109 30.77 4.56 1.86
C ARG A 109 31.36 5.92 1.52
N MET A 110 32.55 5.96 0.95
CA MET A 110 33.17 7.22 0.49
C MET A 110 32.36 7.87 -0.64
N LEU A 111 31.74 7.07 -1.50
CA LEU A 111 30.90 7.53 -2.61
C LEU A 111 29.44 7.78 -2.22
N GLY A 112 29.04 7.54 -0.96
CA GLY A 112 27.64 7.65 -0.51
C GLY A 112 26.71 6.58 -1.12
N ILE A 113 27.26 5.51 -1.68
CA ILE A 113 26.51 4.45 -2.35
C ILE A 113 26.47 3.20 -1.46
N GLY A 114 25.46 2.36 -1.58
CA GLY A 114 25.40 1.06 -0.92
C GLY A 114 24.44 0.11 -1.64
N SER A 115 24.35 -1.13 -1.17
CA SER A 115 23.34 -2.09 -1.67
C SER A 115 22.44 -2.52 -0.51
N LEU A 116 21.13 -2.53 -0.74
CA LEU A 116 20.12 -2.96 0.23
C LEU A 116 19.49 -4.27 -0.25
N THR A 117 19.52 -5.29 0.60
CA THR A 117 18.87 -6.58 0.38
C THR A 117 17.64 -6.66 1.27
N VAL A 118 16.50 -6.93 0.65
CA VAL A 118 15.22 -7.16 1.33
C VAL A 118 14.96 -8.65 1.33
N PHE A 119 14.72 -9.24 2.49
CA PHE A 119 14.33 -10.63 2.63
C PHE A 119 12.82 -10.71 2.86
N SER A 120 12.16 -11.58 2.09
CA SER A 120 10.71 -11.79 2.18
C SER A 120 10.39 -13.27 2.41
N ASP A 121 9.14 -13.54 2.79
CA ASP A 121 8.53 -14.88 2.73
C ASP A 121 7.78 -15.13 1.42
N ASP A 122 7.91 -14.24 0.43
CA ASP A 122 7.31 -14.42 -0.88
C ASP A 122 7.98 -15.58 -1.62
N ALA A 123 7.16 -16.50 -2.14
CA ALA A 123 7.65 -17.70 -2.83
C ALA A 123 8.32 -17.39 -4.18
N SER A 124 7.92 -16.30 -4.84
CA SER A 124 8.43 -15.92 -6.16
C SER A 124 9.72 -15.11 -6.05
N ALA A 125 9.83 -14.28 -5.02
CA ALA A 125 10.97 -13.40 -4.79
C ALA A 125 11.41 -13.39 -3.31
N PRO A 126 12.11 -14.43 -2.82
CA PRO A 126 12.51 -14.53 -1.40
C PRO A 126 13.55 -13.48 -1.00
N GLN A 127 14.25 -12.91 -1.98
CA GLN A 127 15.19 -11.82 -1.79
C GLN A 127 15.09 -10.81 -2.93
N LEU A 128 15.17 -9.53 -2.59
CA LEU A 128 15.12 -8.43 -3.55
C LEU A 128 16.29 -7.48 -3.32
N LEU A 129 17.05 -7.21 -4.37
CA LEU A 129 18.33 -6.51 -4.28
C LEU A 129 18.29 -5.13 -4.96
N PHE A 130 18.49 -4.10 -4.14
CA PHE A 130 18.69 -2.73 -4.56
C PHE A 130 20.19 -2.51 -4.73
N ARG A 131 20.64 -2.40 -5.99
CA ARG A 131 22.07 -2.35 -6.32
C ARG A 131 22.53 -0.90 -6.40
N LYS A 132 23.62 -0.60 -5.68
CA LYS A 132 24.34 0.67 -5.77
C LYS A 132 23.39 1.87 -5.67
N ILE A 133 22.53 1.90 -4.66
CA ILE A 133 21.66 3.03 -4.37
C ILE A 133 22.41 4.08 -3.55
N HIS A 134 22.07 5.35 -3.76
CA HIS A 134 22.54 6.42 -2.88
C HIS A 134 21.91 6.30 -1.50
N ASP A 135 22.69 6.61 -0.47
CA ASP A 135 22.24 6.66 0.93
C ASP A 135 21.46 5.42 1.36
N ALA A 136 22.03 4.24 1.10
CA ALA A 136 21.37 2.95 1.36
C ALA A 136 20.87 2.78 2.81
N GLN A 137 21.54 3.41 3.78
CA GLN A 137 21.08 3.44 5.18
C GLN A 137 19.79 4.24 5.34
N THR A 138 19.73 5.44 4.77
CA THR A 138 18.50 6.27 4.78
C THR A 138 17.34 5.54 4.10
N VAL A 139 17.60 4.88 2.98
CA VAL A 139 16.58 4.07 2.28
C VAL A 139 16.12 2.89 3.14
N LYS A 140 17.04 2.23 3.85
CA LYS A 140 16.72 1.18 4.82
C LYS A 140 15.80 1.72 5.92
N ASP A 141 16.08 2.90 6.47
CA ASP A 141 15.28 3.48 7.56
C ASP A 141 13.87 3.86 7.08
N VAL A 142 13.74 4.44 5.88
CA VAL A 142 12.45 4.70 5.23
C VAL A 142 11.66 3.40 5.07
N LEU A 143 12.31 2.36 4.55
CA LEU A 143 11.66 1.08 4.33
C LEU A 143 11.27 0.40 5.65
N ARG A 144 12.14 0.45 6.67
CA ARG A 144 11.86 -0.08 8.00
C ARG A 144 10.66 0.60 8.64
N LYS A 145 10.54 1.92 8.48
CA LYS A 145 9.37 2.67 8.94
C LYS A 145 8.11 2.21 8.20
N ALA A 146 8.15 2.17 6.87
CA ALA A 146 7.03 1.75 6.03
C ALA A 146 6.52 0.35 6.38
N VAL A 147 7.43 -0.62 6.57
CA VAL A 147 7.08 -2.00 6.95
C VAL A 147 6.39 -2.05 8.32
N ARG A 148 6.85 -1.25 9.30
CA ARG A 148 6.20 -1.18 10.61
C ARG A 148 4.81 -0.58 10.51
N ASP A 149 4.67 0.54 9.81
CA ASP A 149 3.39 1.23 9.65
C ASP A 149 2.36 0.32 8.96
N GLU A 150 2.77 -0.40 7.90
CA GLU A 150 1.91 -1.33 7.19
C GLU A 150 1.49 -2.54 8.06
N LYS A 151 2.41 -3.11 8.85
CA LYS A 151 2.09 -4.21 9.76
C LYS A 151 1.13 -3.79 10.88
N ILE A 152 1.30 -2.58 11.42
CA ILE A 152 0.38 -2.01 12.43
C ILE A 152 -1.00 -1.79 11.82
N ALA A 153 -1.08 -1.22 10.61
CA ALA A 153 -2.34 -0.98 9.91
C ALA A 153 -3.14 -2.27 9.67
N ASN A 154 -2.45 -3.39 9.44
CA ASN A 154 -3.06 -4.70 9.22
C ASN A 154 -3.16 -5.56 10.49
N ASN A 155 -2.88 -5.00 11.68
CA ASN A 155 -2.91 -5.69 12.98
C ASN A 155 -2.06 -6.98 13.03
N ILE A 156 -0.94 -7.00 12.29
CA ILE A 156 0.00 -8.12 12.27
C ILE A 156 1.14 -7.80 13.23
N SER A 157 1.08 -8.33 14.46
CA SER A 157 2.20 -8.22 15.40
C SER A 157 3.37 -9.06 14.91
N TYR A 158 4.58 -8.49 14.90
CA TYR A 158 5.81 -9.27 14.73
C TYR A 158 5.79 -10.43 15.73
N ARG A 159 5.60 -11.65 15.25
CA ARG A 159 5.96 -12.83 16.04
C ARG A 159 7.48 -12.85 16.06
N GLU A 160 8.05 -12.31 17.13
CA GLU A 160 9.46 -12.51 17.49
C GLU A 160 9.69 -14.02 17.54
N GLN A 161 10.32 -14.56 16.50
CA GLN A 161 10.94 -15.87 16.57
C GLN A 161 12.23 -15.67 17.34
N ILE A 162 12.14 -15.93 18.65
CA ILE A 162 13.27 -16.09 19.58
C ILE A 162 14.00 -17.39 19.23
#